data_AF-A0A920J5I2-F1
#
_entry.id   AF-A0A920J5I2-F1
#
_cell.length_a   1.000
_cell.length_b   1.000
_cell.length_c   1.000
_cell.angle_alpha   90.00
_cell.angle_beta   90.00
_cell.angle_gamma   90.00
#
_symmetry.space_group_name_H-M   'P 1'
#
loop_
_entity.id
_entity.type
_entity.pdbx_description
1 polymer ?
#
loop_
_entity_poly.entity_id
_entity_poly.type
_entity_poly.pdbx_seq_one_letter_code
_entity_poly.pdbx_strand_id
1 'polypeptide(L)'
;MDFAIPEKTQKLLVELDAFIEDVIKPIEQEDDNIRFFDHRREDSRTDWDRDGLPNADWENLLKRMRQEADKAGFWRYQLPARFGGQDGNNLDMAIVREHLARKGLGLHNDLQNESSIVGNLVTVLMMERFGSQKQQEYWIPRMLDGEARIGFGLTEPLHGSDATWMETTAERDGDEWVITGEKYWNTGLHHATHDYIFARTSGEPGQGNGITCFIVPTDSPGFQVEEFMWTFNMPTDHAHVTLTQVRVSDEDILGEEGKGLQTAQLFVHENRIRQAASSLGAGLHCIDTAVDWARNRVVFWETTRSKPSNSVSASRTLYRSGNDQGIDMENSMATR
;
A
#
# COMPACT_ATOMS: atom_id res chain seq x y z
N MET A 1 -6.78 -3.44 -33.16
CA MET A 1 -6.59 -3.01 -31.76
C MET A 1 -5.20 -2.45 -31.66
N ASP A 2 -5.06 -1.27 -31.10
CA ASP A 2 -3.77 -0.65 -30.81
C ASP A 2 -3.39 -0.98 -29.36
N PHE A 3 -2.21 -1.54 -29.18
CA PHE A 3 -1.66 -1.94 -27.87
C PHE A 3 -0.38 -1.16 -27.53
N ALA A 4 -0.05 -0.14 -28.32
CA ALA A 4 1.11 0.70 -28.06
C ALA A 4 0.89 1.55 -26.80
N ILE A 5 1.95 1.69 -25.99
CA ILE A 5 1.98 2.67 -24.91
C ILE A 5 1.90 4.07 -25.54
N PRO A 6 1.04 4.99 -25.06
CA PRO A 6 0.98 6.35 -25.60
C PRO A 6 2.33 7.07 -25.51
N GLU A 7 2.66 7.90 -26.52
CA GLU A 7 3.96 8.59 -26.61
C GLU A 7 4.25 9.48 -25.38
N LYS A 8 3.23 10.18 -24.87
CA LYS A 8 3.32 10.96 -23.61
C LYS A 8 3.79 10.08 -22.45
N THR A 9 3.21 8.89 -22.31
CA THR A 9 3.53 7.95 -21.24
C THR A 9 4.92 7.37 -21.43
N GLN A 10 5.33 7.03 -22.65
CA GLN A 10 6.71 6.57 -22.93
C GLN A 10 7.75 7.62 -22.51
N LYS A 11 7.51 8.89 -22.87
CA LYS A 11 8.39 10.00 -22.48
C LYS A 11 8.48 10.13 -20.96
N LEU A 12 7.33 10.04 -20.26
CA LEU A 12 7.29 10.05 -18.80
C LEU A 12 8.13 8.92 -18.19
N LEU A 13 8.05 7.69 -18.72
CA LEU A 13 8.84 6.57 -18.20
C LEU A 13 10.35 6.82 -18.30
N VAL A 14 10.81 7.46 -19.39
CA VAL A 14 12.22 7.84 -19.57
C VAL A 14 12.62 8.92 -18.58
N GLU A 15 11.76 9.92 -18.34
CA GLU A 15 12.01 10.98 -17.36
C GLU A 15 12.06 10.44 -15.93
N LEU A 16 11.16 9.50 -15.59
CA LEU A 16 11.17 8.80 -14.30
C LEU A 16 12.45 7.98 -14.13
N ASP A 17 12.91 7.27 -15.16
CA ASP A 17 14.13 6.48 -15.10
C ASP A 17 15.37 7.35 -14.86
N ALA A 18 15.47 8.48 -15.57
CA ALA A 18 16.54 9.44 -15.34
C ALA A 18 16.48 10.01 -13.90
N PHE A 19 15.29 10.39 -13.43
CA PHE A 19 15.11 10.89 -12.06
C PHE A 19 15.48 9.86 -10.99
N ILE A 20 15.17 8.59 -11.22
CA ILE A 20 15.56 7.51 -10.31
C ILE A 20 17.08 7.40 -10.21
N GLU A 21 17.79 7.38 -11.35
CA GLU A 21 19.25 7.25 -11.35
C GLU A 21 19.95 8.51 -10.82
N ASP A 22 19.48 9.70 -11.20
CA ASP A 22 20.18 10.96 -10.93
C ASP A 22 19.87 11.53 -9.53
N VAL A 23 18.72 11.19 -8.94
CA VAL A 23 18.27 11.77 -7.67
C VAL A 23 17.96 10.70 -6.62
N ILE A 24 17.12 9.72 -6.93
CA ILE A 24 16.61 8.79 -5.92
C ILE A 24 17.67 7.77 -5.47
N LYS A 25 18.41 7.17 -6.40
CA LYS A 25 19.48 6.23 -6.07
C LYS A 25 20.59 6.85 -5.23
N PRO A 26 21.10 8.07 -5.52
CA PRO A 26 22.01 8.75 -4.62
C PRO A 26 21.49 8.82 -3.18
N ILE A 27 20.23 9.23 -2.98
CA ILE A 27 19.59 9.29 -1.65
C ILE A 27 19.50 7.89 -1.01
N GLU A 28 19.17 6.87 -1.78
CA GLU A 28 19.12 5.48 -1.33
C GLU A 28 20.49 4.93 -0.89
N GLN A 29 21.58 5.42 -1.49
CA GLN A 29 22.95 4.99 -1.18
C GLN A 29 23.63 5.84 -0.10
N GLU A 30 23.07 7.00 0.24
CA GLU A 30 23.55 7.85 1.35
C GLU A 30 23.32 7.16 2.71
N ASP A 31 24.23 7.36 3.66
CA ASP A 31 24.08 7.03 5.09
C ASP A 31 23.50 5.62 5.39
N ASP A 32 23.92 4.61 4.61
CA ASP A 32 23.43 3.23 4.69
C ASP A 32 21.90 3.10 4.57
N ASN A 33 21.22 4.00 3.84
CA ASN A 33 19.78 3.90 3.58
C ASN A 33 19.40 2.62 2.83
N ILE A 34 20.34 2.05 2.06
CA ILE A 34 20.19 0.75 1.40
C ILE A 34 19.85 -0.39 2.38
N ARG A 35 20.06 -0.20 3.70
CA ARG A 35 19.58 -1.15 4.73
C ARG A 35 18.08 -1.40 4.67
N PHE A 36 17.29 -0.38 4.35
CA PHE A 36 15.83 -0.50 4.33
C PHE A 36 15.30 -1.31 3.14
N PHE A 37 16.11 -1.50 2.09
CA PHE A 37 15.75 -2.21 0.87
C PHE A 37 16.49 -3.54 0.72
N ASP A 38 17.38 -3.87 1.66
CA ASP A 38 18.10 -5.13 1.70
C ASP A 38 17.26 -6.19 2.43
N HIS A 39 16.80 -7.21 1.70
CA HIS A 39 16.01 -8.33 2.23
C HIS A 39 16.68 -9.08 3.41
N ARG A 40 17.98 -8.88 3.65
CA ARG A 40 18.70 -9.46 4.79
C ARG A 40 18.62 -8.61 6.05
N ARG A 41 18.12 -7.37 5.93
CA ARG A 41 18.04 -6.33 6.96
C ARG A 41 16.63 -5.74 7.03
N GLU A 42 15.61 -6.55 6.75
CA GLU A 42 14.21 -6.09 6.70
C GLU A 42 13.72 -5.51 8.03
N ASP A 43 14.27 -6.00 9.14
CA ASP A 43 14.05 -5.50 10.49
C ASP A 43 14.45 -4.03 10.65
N SER A 44 15.36 -3.53 9.82
CA SER A 44 15.85 -2.15 9.88
C SER A 44 14.79 -1.09 9.66
N ARG A 45 13.61 -1.42 9.14
CA ARG A 45 12.45 -0.52 8.98
C ARG A 45 11.52 -0.49 10.20
N THR A 46 11.68 -1.44 11.12
CA THR A 46 10.72 -1.74 12.18
C THR A 46 11.23 -1.24 13.52
N ASP A 47 10.37 -0.54 14.26
CA ASP A 47 10.61 -0.13 15.64
C ASP A 47 9.96 -1.14 16.60
N TRP A 48 10.76 -2.12 17.04
CA TRP A 48 10.29 -3.20 17.91
C TRP A 48 9.94 -2.74 19.34
N ASP A 49 10.48 -1.59 19.77
CA ASP A 49 10.17 -0.99 21.06
C ASP A 49 8.84 -0.21 21.02
N ARG A 50 8.30 0.03 19.82
CA ARG A 50 7.00 0.68 19.55
C ARG A 50 6.06 -0.27 18.81
N ASP A 51 5.95 -1.50 19.29
CA ASP A 51 5.02 -2.53 18.81
C ASP A 51 5.09 -2.83 17.30
N GLY A 52 6.27 -2.63 16.71
CA GLY A 52 6.53 -2.94 15.31
C GLY A 52 6.11 -1.84 14.31
N LEU A 53 5.89 -0.61 14.79
CA LEU A 53 5.63 0.54 13.95
C LEU A 53 6.82 0.88 13.00
N PRO A 54 6.59 1.66 11.93
CA PRO A 54 7.69 2.15 11.10
C PRO A 54 8.60 3.06 11.93
N ASN A 55 9.91 2.84 11.83
CA ASN A 55 10.84 3.69 12.56
C ASN A 55 11.00 5.09 11.93
N ALA A 56 11.53 6.02 12.73
CA ALA A 56 11.62 7.42 12.34
C ALA A 56 12.56 7.66 11.14
N ASP A 57 13.67 6.92 11.05
CA ASP A 57 14.63 7.08 9.95
C ASP A 57 14.00 6.67 8.61
N TRP A 58 13.26 5.57 8.61
CA TRP A 58 12.51 5.11 7.45
C TRP A 58 11.47 6.14 6.99
N GLU A 59 10.66 6.66 7.92
CA GLU A 59 9.65 7.69 7.61
C GLU A 59 10.28 8.99 7.09
N ASN A 60 11.42 9.40 7.67
CA ASN A 60 12.17 10.58 7.23
C ASN A 60 12.73 10.39 5.82
N LEU A 61 13.22 9.20 5.49
CA LEU A 61 13.69 8.87 4.15
C LEU A 61 12.56 8.92 3.11
N LEU A 62 11.41 8.31 3.43
CA LEU A 62 10.22 8.38 2.57
C LEU A 62 9.72 9.81 2.40
N LYS A 63 9.75 10.62 3.46
CA LYS A 63 9.42 12.05 3.38
C LYS A 63 10.35 12.80 2.44
N ARG A 64 11.66 12.57 2.54
CA ARG A 64 12.66 13.18 1.64
C ARG A 64 12.41 12.78 0.18
N MET A 65 12.16 11.50 -0.09
CA MET A 65 11.81 11.03 -1.44
C MET A 65 10.58 11.76 -2.00
N ARG A 66 9.49 11.83 -1.21
CA ARG A 66 8.27 12.53 -1.64
C ARG A 66 8.55 13.99 -1.97
N GLN A 67 9.33 14.69 -1.13
CA GLN A 67 9.69 16.09 -1.36
C GLN A 67 10.49 16.29 -2.65
N GLU A 68 11.47 15.43 -2.94
CA GLU A 68 12.24 15.52 -4.19
C GLU A 68 11.38 15.18 -5.41
N ALA A 69 10.52 14.17 -5.31
CA ALA A 69 9.62 13.80 -6.38
C ALA A 69 8.54 14.87 -6.66
N ASP A 70 8.10 15.59 -5.62
CA ASP A 70 7.16 16.71 -5.75
C ASP A 70 7.82 17.92 -6.41
N LYS A 71 9.04 18.28 -5.99
CA LYS A 71 9.84 19.34 -6.65
C LYS A 71 10.10 19.03 -8.13
N ALA A 72 10.29 17.76 -8.47
CA ALA A 72 10.49 17.32 -9.85
C ALA A 72 9.17 17.26 -10.67
N GLY A 73 8.01 17.43 -10.03
CA GLY A 73 6.70 17.41 -10.69
C GLY A 73 6.12 16.01 -10.96
N PHE A 74 6.71 14.96 -10.38
CA PHE A 74 6.26 13.57 -10.55
C PHE A 74 5.27 13.12 -9.48
N TRP A 75 5.43 13.57 -8.24
CA TRP A 75 4.61 13.07 -7.12
C TRP A 75 3.11 13.35 -7.32
N ARG A 76 2.75 14.51 -7.87
CA ARG A 76 1.36 14.93 -8.12
C ARG A 76 0.81 14.52 -9.49
N TYR A 77 1.52 13.70 -10.26
CA TYR A 77 1.23 13.43 -11.68
C TYR A 77 -0.26 13.19 -12.01
N GLN A 78 -0.96 12.37 -11.20
CA GLN A 78 -2.36 12.01 -11.42
C GLN A 78 -3.36 13.14 -11.16
N LEU A 79 -2.95 14.19 -10.45
CA LEU A 79 -3.84 15.29 -10.08
C LEU A 79 -4.00 16.28 -11.24
N PRO A 80 -5.09 17.07 -11.24
CA PRO A 80 -5.22 18.17 -12.17
C PRO A 80 -4.12 19.23 -12.04
N ALA A 81 -3.83 19.93 -13.14
CA ALA A 81 -2.82 21.00 -13.18
C ALA A 81 -3.00 22.08 -12.09
N ARG A 82 -4.25 22.38 -11.68
CA ARG A 82 -4.54 23.36 -10.61
C ARG A 82 -3.99 22.96 -9.23
N PHE A 83 -3.60 21.71 -9.04
CA PHE A 83 -2.94 21.21 -7.83
C PHE A 83 -1.46 20.92 -8.03
N GLY A 84 -0.88 21.33 -9.18
CA GLY A 84 0.51 21.04 -9.55
C GLY A 84 0.70 19.66 -10.19
N GLY A 85 -0.38 18.99 -10.61
CA GLY A 85 -0.32 17.72 -11.32
C GLY A 85 -0.30 17.86 -12.84
N GLN A 86 -0.51 16.75 -13.55
CA GLN A 86 -0.38 16.66 -15.02
C GLN A 86 -1.55 15.91 -15.68
N ASP A 87 -2.69 15.82 -14.98
CA ASP A 87 -3.92 15.16 -15.44
C ASP A 87 -3.67 13.70 -15.89
N GLY A 88 -2.81 12.99 -15.14
CA GLY A 88 -2.50 11.59 -15.38
C GLY A 88 -3.73 10.69 -15.23
N ASN A 89 -4.08 9.98 -16.30
CA ASN A 89 -5.26 9.10 -16.28
C ASN A 89 -4.94 7.70 -15.73
N ASN A 90 -5.96 6.85 -15.57
CA ASN A 90 -5.80 5.50 -15.01
C ASN A 90 -4.95 4.56 -15.89
N LEU A 91 -4.88 4.76 -17.20
CA LEU A 91 -3.98 4.01 -18.07
C LEU A 91 -2.53 4.42 -17.83
N ASP A 92 -2.25 5.73 -17.77
CA ASP A 92 -0.92 6.24 -17.45
C ASP A 92 -0.44 5.72 -16.09
N MET A 93 -1.29 5.82 -15.08
CA MET A 93 -0.99 5.34 -13.73
C MET A 93 -0.72 3.84 -13.69
N ALA A 94 -1.51 3.02 -14.42
CA ALA A 94 -1.25 1.59 -14.51
C ALA A 94 0.13 1.30 -15.13
N ILE A 95 0.46 1.94 -16.24
CA ILE A 95 1.74 1.75 -16.93
C ILE A 95 2.92 2.18 -16.05
N VAL A 96 2.80 3.33 -15.38
CA VAL A 96 3.82 3.81 -14.42
C VAL A 96 4.00 2.83 -13.26
N ARG A 97 2.91 2.31 -12.68
CA ARG A 97 2.97 1.39 -11.54
C ARG A 97 3.61 0.05 -11.90
N GLU A 98 3.25 -0.52 -13.06
CA GLU A 98 3.91 -1.72 -13.59
C GLU A 98 5.41 -1.48 -13.79
N HIS A 99 5.77 -0.37 -14.44
CA HIS A 99 7.16 -0.02 -14.75
C HIS A 99 8.01 0.14 -13.49
N LEU A 100 7.53 0.89 -12.50
CA LEU A 100 8.26 1.11 -11.25
C LEU A 100 8.37 -0.17 -10.41
N ALA A 101 7.30 -0.96 -10.31
CA ALA A 101 7.33 -2.22 -9.56
C ALA A 101 8.23 -3.28 -10.22
N ARG A 102 8.34 -3.29 -11.56
CA ARG A 102 9.24 -4.20 -12.28
C ARG A 102 10.72 -3.97 -11.99
N LYS A 103 11.10 -2.76 -11.56
CA LYS A 103 12.48 -2.44 -11.14
C LYS A 103 12.86 -3.10 -9.81
N GLY A 104 11.89 -3.65 -9.07
CA GLY A 104 12.10 -4.21 -7.75
C GLY A 104 11.94 -3.18 -6.65
N LEU A 105 12.09 -3.65 -5.41
CA LEU A 105 12.00 -2.82 -4.20
C LEU A 105 13.16 -1.80 -4.17
N GLY A 106 12.82 -0.54 -3.91
CA GLY A 106 13.77 0.55 -3.75
C GLY A 106 13.07 1.82 -3.32
N LEU A 107 13.82 2.88 -3.05
CA LEU A 107 13.28 4.16 -2.59
C LEU A 107 12.31 4.78 -3.61
N HIS A 108 12.45 4.44 -4.89
CA HIS A 108 11.55 4.91 -5.95
C HIS A 108 10.13 4.34 -5.80
N ASN A 109 9.98 3.11 -5.28
CA ASN A 109 8.70 2.42 -5.20
C ASN A 109 8.75 1.23 -4.22
N ASP A 110 7.98 1.33 -3.13
CA ASP A 110 7.76 0.28 -2.15
C ASP A 110 6.27 -0.08 -2.09
N LEU A 111 5.96 -1.35 -2.40
CA LEU A 111 4.59 -1.86 -2.41
C LEU A 111 4.05 -2.17 -1.01
N GLN A 112 4.91 -2.28 0.00
CA GLN A 112 4.47 -2.64 1.35
C GLN A 112 3.66 -1.51 2.00
N ASN A 113 4.14 -0.28 1.91
CA ASN A 113 3.47 0.91 2.45
C ASN A 113 2.95 1.86 1.35
N GLU A 114 2.95 1.40 0.09
CA GLU A 114 2.48 2.14 -1.09
C GLU A 114 3.22 3.47 -1.33
N SER A 115 4.49 3.57 -0.90
CA SER A 115 5.33 4.73 -1.17
C SER A 115 5.89 4.68 -2.59
N SER A 116 5.79 5.79 -3.32
CA SER A 116 6.28 5.89 -4.69
C SER A 116 6.61 7.33 -5.06
N ILE A 117 7.58 7.51 -5.97
CA ILE A 117 7.92 8.82 -6.55
C ILE A 117 6.77 9.40 -7.39
N VAL A 118 5.84 8.56 -7.85
CA VAL A 118 4.56 9.00 -8.40
C VAL A 118 3.48 8.66 -7.37
N GLY A 119 3.01 9.68 -6.65
CA GLY A 119 2.16 9.51 -5.46
C GLY A 119 0.82 8.84 -5.76
N ASN A 120 0.33 8.05 -4.80
CA ASN A 120 -1.01 7.47 -4.83
C ASN A 120 -2.02 8.39 -4.11
N LEU A 121 -2.35 9.53 -4.71
CA LEU A 121 -3.09 10.64 -4.07
C LEU A 121 -4.62 10.45 -4.11
N VAL A 122 -5.11 9.26 -3.77
CA VAL A 122 -6.54 8.90 -3.91
C VAL A 122 -7.43 9.64 -2.92
N THR A 123 -6.94 9.88 -1.70
CA THR A 123 -7.65 10.67 -0.68
C THR A 123 -7.86 12.12 -1.12
N VAL A 124 -6.91 12.68 -1.89
CA VAL A 124 -7.06 14.00 -2.53
C VAL A 124 -8.10 13.95 -3.65
N LEU A 125 -8.13 12.89 -4.47
CA LEU A 125 -9.16 12.71 -5.50
C LEU A 125 -10.57 12.55 -4.88
N MET A 126 -10.69 11.84 -3.75
CA MET A 126 -11.94 11.75 -3.01
C MET A 126 -12.40 13.14 -2.54
N MET A 127 -11.50 13.92 -1.93
CA MET A 127 -11.80 15.26 -1.45
C MET A 127 -12.19 16.20 -2.60
N GLU A 128 -11.49 16.14 -3.73
CA GLU A 128 -11.82 16.94 -4.91
C GLU A 128 -13.18 16.58 -5.50
N ARG A 129 -13.53 15.29 -5.51
CA ARG A 129 -14.76 14.81 -6.13
C ARG A 129 -15.99 15.03 -5.27
N PHE A 130 -15.87 14.84 -3.96
CA PHE A 130 -17.00 14.77 -3.04
C PHE A 130 -16.99 15.85 -1.95
N GLY A 131 -15.85 16.49 -1.70
CA GLY A 131 -15.77 17.57 -0.72
C GLY A 131 -16.55 18.80 -1.17
N SER A 132 -17.19 19.48 -0.22
CA SER A 132 -17.72 20.83 -0.45
C SER A 132 -16.60 21.81 -0.82
N GLN A 133 -16.94 22.96 -1.40
CA GLN A 133 -15.93 23.97 -1.74
C GLN A 133 -15.07 24.36 -0.53
N LYS A 134 -15.69 24.55 0.65
CA LYS A 134 -14.97 24.86 1.90
C LYS A 134 -14.01 23.73 2.30
N GLN A 135 -14.47 22.48 2.21
CA GLN A 135 -13.63 21.31 2.50
C GLN A 135 -12.47 21.21 1.51
N GLN A 136 -12.69 21.43 0.21
CA GLN A 136 -11.62 21.39 -0.79
C GLN A 136 -10.57 22.47 -0.55
N GLU A 137 -10.99 23.71 -0.28
CA GLU A 137 -10.09 24.83 0.02
C GLU A 137 -9.28 24.61 1.31
N TYR A 138 -9.87 23.94 2.30
CA TYR A 138 -9.20 23.64 3.56
C TYR A 138 -8.28 22.41 3.49
N TRP A 139 -8.78 21.28 3.00
CA TRP A 139 -8.13 19.99 3.11
C TRP A 139 -7.09 19.72 2.03
N ILE A 140 -7.36 20.08 0.77
CA ILE A 140 -6.49 19.70 -0.35
C ILE A 140 -5.07 20.27 -0.18
N PRO A 141 -4.87 21.57 0.12
CA PRO A 141 -3.52 22.10 0.34
C PRO A 141 -2.81 21.38 1.50
N ARG A 142 -3.49 21.18 2.63
CA ARG A 142 -2.93 20.52 3.82
C ARG A 142 -2.53 19.07 3.56
N MET A 143 -3.30 18.34 2.76
CA MET A 143 -2.97 16.97 2.35
C MET A 143 -1.74 16.93 1.43
N LEU A 144 -1.63 17.89 0.50
CA LEU A 144 -0.50 17.96 -0.42
C LEU A 144 0.79 18.43 0.26
N ASP A 145 0.69 19.30 1.26
CA ASP A 145 1.82 19.80 2.04
C ASP A 145 2.23 18.83 3.17
N GLY A 146 1.42 17.79 3.41
CA GLY A 146 1.65 16.78 4.44
C GLY A 146 1.30 17.23 5.87
N GLU A 147 0.59 18.35 6.02
CA GLU A 147 0.05 18.83 7.30
C GLU A 147 -1.17 18.02 7.76
N ALA A 148 -1.91 17.44 6.80
CA ALA A 148 -3.02 16.54 7.07
C ALA A 148 -2.81 15.21 6.37
N ARG A 149 -3.00 14.11 7.10
CA ARG A 149 -3.09 12.76 6.54
C ARG A 149 -4.39 12.14 7.01
N ILE A 150 -5.16 11.63 6.05
CA ILE A 150 -6.48 11.03 6.30
C ILE A 150 -6.40 9.54 5.99
N GLY A 151 -6.67 8.72 7.00
CA GLY A 151 -6.81 7.27 6.89
C GLY A 151 -8.06 6.85 6.10
N PHE A 152 -8.28 5.55 5.98
CA PHE A 152 -9.47 4.99 5.33
C PHE A 152 -10.06 3.84 6.14
N GLY A 153 -10.93 4.17 7.09
CA GLY A 153 -11.64 3.23 7.97
C GLY A 153 -12.97 2.75 7.41
N LEU A 154 -12.92 1.83 6.44
CA LEU A 154 -14.11 1.15 5.89
C LEU A 154 -14.36 -0.22 6.52
N THR A 155 -13.33 -1.07 6.51
CA THR A 155 -13.39 -2.47 6.94
C THR A 155 -13.63 -2.59 8.44
N GLU A 156 -14.37 -3.63 8.83
CA GLU A 156 -14.73 -3.94 10.22
C GLU A 156 -14.38 -5.40 10.57
N PRO A 157 -14.35 -5.79 11.86
CA PRO A 157 -13.91 -7.14 12.26
C PRO A 157 -14.67 -8.27 11.55
N LEU A 158 -15.98 -8.09 11.36
CA LEU A 158 -16.86 -9.07 10.72
C LEU A 158 -17.19 -8.75 9.26
N HIS A 159 -16.75 -7.59 8.74
CA HIS A 159 -17.16 -7.05 7.43
C HIS A 159 -15.98 -6.51 6.63
N GLY A 160 -15.39 -7.38 5.80
CA GLY A 160 -14.38 -7.02 4.80
C GLY A 160 -14.97 -6.92 3.39
N SER A 161 -15.18 -8.08 2.74
CA SER A 161 -15.65 -8.17 1.35
C SER A 161 -17.03 -7.56 1.14
N ASP A 162 -17.92 -7.72 2.11
CA ASP A 162 -19.24 -7.06 2.12
C ASP A 162 -19.22 -5.87 3.08
N ALA A 163 -18.68 -4.76 2.60
CA ALA A 163 -18.66 -3.50 3.35
C ALA A 163 -20.06 -2.88 3.50
N THR A 164 -21.12 -3.42 2.88
CA THR A 164 -22.47 -2.87 3.02
C THR A 164 -23.16 -3.31 4.31
N TRP A 165 -22.67 -4.35 4.98
CA TRP A 165 -23.32 -4.84 6.20
C TRP A 165 -23.06 -3.93 7.40
N MET A 166 -21.80 -3.55 7.62
CA MET A 166 -21.24 -2.69 8.69
C MET A 166 -22.07 -2.44 9.96
N GLU A 167 -21.46 -2.73 11.11
CA GLU A 167 -21.98 -2.51 12.46
C GLU A 167 -21.74 -1.09 12.96
N THR A 168 -20.74 -0.36 12.44
CA THR A 168 -20.51 1.04 12.86
C THR A 168 -21.72 1.90 12.51
N THR A 169 -22.32 2.54 13.51
CA THR A 169 -23.45 3.44 13.34
C THR A 169 -23.07 4.89 13.64
N ALA A 170 -23.84 5.81 13.08
CA ALA A 170 -23.80 7.22 13.43
C ALA A 170 -25.23 7.73 13.60
N GLU A 171 -25.58 8.17 14.81
CA GLU A 171 -26.92 8.64 15.16
C GLU A 171 -26.91 10.16 15.38
N ARG A 172 -27.99 10.85 14.98
CA ARG A 172 -28.12 12.29 15.22
C ARG A 172 -28.41 12.58 16.69
N ASP A 173 -27.66 13.50 17.27
CA ASP A 173 -27.93 14.10 18.58
C ASP A 173 -27.76 15.62 18.50
N GLY A 174 -28.89 16.33 18.33
CA GLY A 174 -28.88 17.76 18.09
C GLY A 174 -28.34 18.11 16.70
N ASP A 175 -27.29 18.94 16.66
CA ASP A 175 -26.55 19.35 15.46
C ASP A 175 -25.31 18.49 15.17
N GLU A 176 -25.10 17.43 15.96
CA GLU A 176 -23.96 16.51 15.83
C GLU A 176 -24.42 15.09 15.47
N TRP A 177 -23.45 14.31 15.01
CA TRP A 177 -23.50 12.86 14.85
C TRP A 177 -22.68 12.19 15.93
N VAL A 178 -23.23 11.13 16.52
CA VAL A 178 -22.56 10.30 17.51
C VAL A 178 -22.24 8.95 16.88
N ILE A 179 -20.94 8.70 16.66
CA ILE A 179 -20.43 7.51 15.99
C ILE A 179 -20.04 6.46 17.02
N THR A 180 -20.48 5.21 16.84
CA THR A 180 -20.06 4.06 17.65
C THR A 180 -19.80 2.84 16.78
N GLY A 181 -18.69 2.16 17.00
CA GLY A 181 -18.33 0.95 16.24
C GLY A 181 -16.84 0.67 16.27
N GLU A 182 -16.39 -0.16 15.32
CA GLU A 182 -15.00 -0.59 15.21
C GLU A 182 -14.56 -0.64 13.74
N LYS A 183 -13.31 -0.24 13.49
CA LYS A 183 -12.66 -0.33 12.19
C LYS A 183 -11.38 -1.13 12.26
N TYR A 184 -11.09 -1.88 11.20
CA TYR A 184 -9.91 -2.73 11.08
C TYR A 184 -9.14 -2.41 9.81
N TRP A 185 -7.82 -2.59 9.88
CA TRP A 185 -6.88 -2.42 8.77
C TRP A 185 -6.71 -0.97 8.29
N ASN A 186 -6.93 0.00 9.19
CA ASN A 186 -6.82 1.42 8.87
C ASN A 186 -5.35 1.79 8.70
N THR A 187 -4.91 1.84 7.44
CA THR A 187 -3.49 1.96 7.08
C THR A 187 -2.95 3.36 7.31
N GLY A 188 -1.76 3.47 7.90
CA GLY A 188 -1.06 4.74 8.13
C GLY A 188 -1.59 5.53 9.31
N LEU A 189 -2.29 4.89 10.25
CA LEU A 189 -2.89 5.57 11.42
C LEU A 189 -1.86 5.98 12.49
N HIS A 190 -0.62 5.50 12.42
CA HIS A 190 0.48 5.90 13.30
C HIS A 190 0.92 7.36 13.13
N HIS A 191 0.49 8.03 12.06
CA HIS A 191 0.75 9.44 11.75
C HIS A 191 -0.42 10.15 11.07
N ALA A 192 -1.59 9.50 10.97
CA ALA A 192 -2.77 10.15 10.43
C ALA A 192 -3.35 11.16 11.42
N THR A 193 -3.72 12.32 10.91
CA THR A 193 -4.41 13.37 11.68
C THR A 193 -5.91 13.12 11.77
N HIS A 194 -6.46 12.47 10.75
CA HIS A 194 -7.88 12.19 10.61
C HIS A 194 -8.06 10.81 9.98
N ASP A 195 -9.27 10.27 10.04
CA ASP A 195 -9.66 9.04 9.38
C ASP A 195 -11.00 9.23 8.67
N TYR A 196 -11.13 8.66 7.47
CA TYR A 196 -12.44 8.54 6.83
C TYR A 196 -13.18 7.37 7.48
N ILE A 197 -14.15 7.69 8.33
CA ILE A 197 -14.98 6.69 9.00
C ILE A 197 -16.30 6.52 8.25
N PHE A 198 -16.54 5.31 7.78
CA PHE A 198 -17.81 4.95 7.14
C PHE A 198 -18.75 4.37 8.19
N ALA A 199 -19.91 5.00 8.39
CA ALA A 199 -20.90 4.58 9.38
C ALA A 199 -22.30 4.56 8.80
N ARG A 200 -23.13 3.62 9.26
CA ARG A 200 -24.54 3.52 8.90
C ARG A 200 -25.34 4.60 9.63
N THR A 201 -25.95 5.51 8.88
CA THR A 201 -26.84 6.57 9.40
C THR A 201 -28.31 6.29 9.15
N SER A 202 -28.63 5.37 8.22
CA SER A 202 -30.00 4.94 7.93
C SER A 202 -30.06 3.61 7.20
N GLY A 203 -31.27 3.06 7.06
CA GLY A 203 -31.51 1.78 6.39
C GLY A 203 -30.99 0.57 7.17
N GLU A 204 -31.06 -0.59 6.55
CA GLU A 204 -30.72 -1.87 7.19
C GLU A 204 -29.33 -2.39 6.75
N PRO A 205 -28.65 -3.20 7.57
CA PRO A 205 -27.43 -3.92 7.18
C PRO A 205 -27.57 -4.61 5.82
N GLY A 206 -26.56 -4.46 4.97
CA GLY A 206 -26.52 -5.03 3.62
C GLY A 206 -27.10 -4.11 2.54
N GLN A 207 -27.71 -2.98 2.91
CA GLN A 207 -28.14 -1.98 1.95
C GLN A 207 -26.98 -1.07 1.56
N GLY A 208 -26.81 -0.85 0.24
CA GLY A 208 -25.76 0.02 -0.29
C GLY A 208 -25.99 1.52 -0.09
N ASN A 209 -27.22 1.95 0.23
CA ASN A 209 -27.52 3.31 0.68
C ASN A 209 -27.61 3.34 2.21
N GLY A 210 -27.53 4.54 2.79
CA GLY A 210 -27.64 4.76 4.24
C GLY A 210 -26.31 4.65 4.99
N ILE A 211 -25.21 4.56 4.26
CA ILE A 211 -23.84 4.66 4.78
C ILE A 211 -23.33 6.07 4.50
N THR A 212 -22.72 6.73 5.49
CA THR A 212 -22.16 8.08 5.38
C THR A 212 -20.66 8.02 5.64
N CYS A 213 -19.88 8.86 4.96
CA CYS A 213 -18.44 9.01 5.18
C CYS A 213 -18.19 10.27 6.00
N PHE A 214 -17.55 10.13 7.16
CA PHE A 214 -17.20 11.23 8.05
C PHE A 214 -15.67 11.42 8.07
N ILE A 215 -15.22 12.66 8.14
CA ILE A 215 -13.83 13.04 8.38
C ILE A 215 -13.65 13.18 9.89
N VAL A 216 -13.07 12.17 10.54
CA VAL A 216 -13.00 12.10 12.01
C VAL A 216 -11.57 12.39 12.47
N PRO A 217 -11.32 13.40 13.33
CA PRO A 217 -10.00 13.62 13.92
C PRO A 217 -9.58 12.41 14.78
N THR A 218 -8.33 11.96 14.64
CA THR A 218 -7.82 10.79 15.37
C THR A 218 -7.60 11.05 16.86
N ASP A 219 -7.65 12.32 17.28
CA ASP A 219 -7.58 12.76 18.68
C ASP A 219 -8.97 13.09 19.28
N SER A 220 -10.05 12.81 18.55
CA SER A 220 -11.41 13.00 19.05
C SER A 220 -11.66 12.17 20.32
N PRO A 221 -12.33 12.71 21.35
CA PRO A 221 -12.75 11.92 22.50
C PRO A 221 -13.55 10.69 22.07
N GLY A 222 -13.09 9.50 22.46
CA GLY A 222 -13.72 8.23 22.11
C GLY A 222 -13.14 7.54 20.86
N PHE A 223 -12.23 8.19 20.12
CA PHE A 223 -11.44 7.54 19.07
C PHE A 223 -10.20 6.89 19.72
N GLN A 224 -10.08 5.57 19.63
CA GLN A 224 -8.97 4.84 20.22
C GLN A 224 -8.35 3.90 19.18
N VAL A 225 -7.04 4.03 18.96
CA VAL A 225 -6.25 2.97 18.30
C VAL A 225 -5.94 1.92 19.35
N GLU A 226 -6.52 0.73 19.21
CA GLU A 226 -6.35 -0.37 20.19
C GLU A 226 -5.01 -1.08 19.96
N GLU A 227 -4.74 -1.42 18.70
CA GLU A 227 -3.52 -2.09 18.28
C GLU A 227 -3.19 -1.81 16.82
N PHE A 228 -1.95 -2.07 16.43
CA PHE A 228 -1.54 -2.16 15.04
C PHE A 228 -1.39 -3.63 14.65
N MET A 229 -2.11 -4.04 13.61
CA MET A 229 -2.22 -5.43 13.19
C MET A 229 -0.92 -5.92 12.55
N TRP A 230 -0.27 -6.92 13.15
CA TRP A 230 0.95 -7.48 12.59
C TRP A 230 0.67 -8.26 11.30
N THR A 231 1.51 -8.04 10.29
CA THR A 231 1.44 -8.76 9.01
C THR A 231 2.72 -9.56 8.76
N PHE A 232 2.74 -10.35 7.69
CA PHE A 232 3.94 -11.09 7.30
C PHE A 232 5.12 -10.15 6.96
N ASN A 233 4.83 -8.94 6.48
CA ASN A 233 5.84 -7.93 6.17
C ASN A 233 5.76 -6.79 7.20
N MET A 234 6.79 -6.69 8.05
CA MET A 234 6.94 -5.59 9.01
C MET A 234 7.72 -4.42 8.39
N PRO A 235 7.51 -3.15 8.81
CA PRO A 235 6.68 -2.70 9.94
C PRO A 235 5.17 -2.81 9.70
N THR A 236 4.39 -2.74 10.78
CA THR A 236 2.93 -2.59 10.74
C THR A 236 2.51 -1.14 10.87
N ASP A 237 1.50 -0.72 10.11
CA ASP A 237 0.85 0.58 10.24
C ASP A 237 -0.69 0.51 10.12
N HIS A 238 -1.24 -0.70 10.24
CA HIS A 238 -2.66 -0.98 10.05
C HIS A 238 -3.39 -1.03 11.39
N ALA A 239 -4.11 0.03 11.75
CA ALA A 239 -4.78 0.11 13.04
C ALA A 239 -6.09 -0.71 13.11
N HIS A 240 -6.33 -1.29 14.28
CA HIS A 240 -7.68 -1.55 14.82
C HIS A 240 -8.10 -0.33 15.63
N VAL A 241 -9.26 0.24 15.30
CA VAL A 241 -9.80 1.45 15.90
C VAL A 241 -11.16 1.16 16.53
N THR A 242 -11.33 1.54 17.78
CA THR A 242 -12.63 1.59 18.46
C THR A 242 -13.14 3.03 18.48
N LEU A 243 -14.43 3.20 18.21
CA LEU A 243 -15.15 4.47 18.26
C LEU A 243 -16.22 4.37 19.35
N THR A 244 -16.05 5.12 20.45
CA THR A 244 -17.01 5.17 21.56
C THR A 244 -17.64 6.55 21.64
N GLN A 245 -18.84 6.70 21.04
CA GLN A 245 -19.61 7.94 21.09
C GLN A 245 -18.83 9.16 20.56
N VAL A 246 -18.07 8.98 19.49
CA VAL A 246 -17.28 10.05 18.86
C VAL A 246 -18.23 11.04 18.20
N ARG A 247 -18.04 12.33 18.48
CA ARG A 247 -18.91 13.41 17.99
C ARG A 247 -18.29 14.15 16.82
N VAL A 248 -19.07 14.33 15.76
CA VAL A 248 -18.72 15.12 14.58
C VAL A 248 -19.93 15.91 14.08
N SER A 249 -19.69 16.97 13.31
CA SER A 249 -20.74 17.84 12.78
C SER A 249 -21.22 17.39 11.39
N ASP A 250 -22.32 17.98 10.90
CA ASP A 250 -22.74 17.83 9.49
C ASP A 250 -21.66 18.35 8.50
N GLU A 251 -20.79 19.29 8.90
CA GLU A 251 -19.71 19.80 8.05
C GLU A 251 -18.56 18.79 7.85
N ASP A 252 -18.50 17.73 8.68
CA ASP A 252 -17.50 16.67 8.62
C ASP A 252 -17.90 15.54 7.67
N ILE A 253 -19.11 15.58 7.08
CA ILE A 253 -19.54 14.62 6.06
C ILE A 253 -18.78 14.88 4.75
N LEU A 254 -18.12 13.86 4.21
CA LEU A 254 -17.60 13.87 2.85
C LEU A 254 -18.69 13.40 1.87
N GLY A 255 -19.14 14.29 0.99
CA GLY A 255 -20.21 14.02 0.05
C GLY A 255 -21.58 14.26 0.67
N GLU A 256 -22.49 13.29 0.53
CA GLU A 256 -23.88 13.39 1.00
C GLU A 256 -24.19 12.32 2.05
N GLU A 257 -25.05 12.65 3.01
CA GLU A 257 -25.59 11.70 3.99
C GLU A 257 -26.20 10.48 3.27
N GLY A 258 -25.83 9.28 3.72
CA GLY A 258 -26.32 8.01 3.17
C GLY A 258 -25.72 7.64 1.81
N LYS A 259 -24.78 8.42 1.27
CA LYS A 259 -24.07 8.19 0.00
C LYS A 259 -22.57 7.93 0.15
N GLY A 260 -22.10 7.71 1.37
CA GLY A 260 -20.70 7.42 1.70
C GLY A 260 -20.10 6.25 0.91
N LEU A 261 -20.87 5.19 0.61
CA LEU A 261 -20.36 4.05 -0.18
C LEU A 261 -19.86 4.48 -1.58
N GLN A 262 -20.43 5.54 -2.19
CA GLN A 262 -19.95 6.05 -3.47
C GLN A 262 -18.56 6.68 -3.36
N THR A 263 -18.27 7.34 -2.24
CA THR A 263 -16.95 7.90 -1.95
C THR A 263 -15.92 6.78 -1.76
N ALA A 264 -16.29 5.72 -1.03
CA ALA A 264 -15.47 4.52 -0.88
C ALA A 264 -15.19 3.83 -2.23
N GLN A 265 -16.19 3.76 -3.12
CA GLN A 265 -16.01 3.16 -4.44
C GLN A 265 -14.98 3.90 -5.29
N LEU A 266 -14.90 5.23 -5.22
CA LEU A 266 -13.81 5.96 -5.88
C LEU A 266 -12.46 5.48 -5.34
N PHE A 267 -12.29 5.44 -4.02
CA PHE A 267 -11.05 4.95 -3.39
C PHE A 267 -10.66 3.57 -3.88
N VAL A 268 -11.61 2.64 -3.83
CA VAL A 268 -11.38 1.23 -4.12
C VAL A 268 -11.14 1.00 -5.61
N HIS A 269 -11.88 1.66 -6.51
CA HIS A 269 -11.68 1.49 -7.96
C HIS A 269 -10.33 2.02 -8.44
N GLU A 270 -9.96 3.21 -7.96
CA GLU A 270 -8.67 3.83 -8.25
C GLU A 270 -7.51 2.93 -7.77
N ASN A 271 -7.59 2.41 -6.54
CA ASN A 271 -6.55 1.52 -6.00
C ASN A 271 -6.53 0.13 -6.65
N ARG A 272 -7.67 -0.45 -7.05
CA ARG A 272 -7.72 -1.77 -7.70
C ARG A 272 -6.92 -1.79 -9.01
N ILE A 273 -7.01 -0.74 -9.81
CA ILE A 273 -6.25 -0.63 -11.08
C ILE A 273 -4.76 -0.56 -10.78
N ARG A 274 -4.36 0.31 -9.84
CA ARG A 274 -2.95 0.50 -9.47
C ARG A 274 -2.35 -0.76 -8.86
N GLN A 275 -3.06 -1.43 -7.95
CA GLN A 275 -2.56 -2.66 -7.33
C GLN A 275 -2.48 -3.84 -8.30
N ALA A 276 -3.40 -3.95 -9.26
CA ALA A 276 -3.27 -4.94 -10.33
C ALA A 276 -2.00 -4.71 -11.16
N ALA A 277 -1.72 -3.46 -11.53
CA ALA A 277 -0.53 -3.10 -12.30
C ALA A 277 0.78 -3.28 -11.52
N SER A 278 0.82 -2.83 -10.26
CA SER A 278 1.95 -3.07 -9.34
C SER A 278 2.23 -4.56 -9.16
N SER A 279 1.18 -5.39 -8.97
CA SER A 279 1.32 -6.84 -8.83
C SER A 279 1.88 -7.49 -10.10
N LEU A 280 1.44 -7.02 -11.28
CA LEU A 280 2.00 -7.45 -12.55
C LEU A 280 3.49 -7.09 -12.65
N GLY A 281 3.86 -5.85 -12.33
CA GLY A 281 5.24 -5.39 -12.33
C GLY A 281 6.14 -6.21 -11.39
N ALA A 282 5.69 -6.45 -10.16
CA ALA A 282 6.40 -7.30 -9.21
C ALA A 282 6.54 -8.75 -9.70
N GLY A 283 5.48 -9.31 -10.32
CA GLY A 283 5.54 -10.62 -10.95
C GLY A 283 6.58 -10.69 -12.07
N LEU A 284 6.65 -9.66 -12.92
CA LEU A 284 7.66 -9.54 -13.97
C LEU A 284 9.07 -9.40 -13.39
N HIS A 285 9.26 -8.63 -12.32
CA HIS A 285 10.53 -8.53 -11.61
C HIS A 285 11.03 -9.90 -11.12
N CYS A 286 10.16 -10.69 -10.49
CA CYS A 286 10.49 -12.04 -10.04
C CYS A 286 10.88 -12.96 -11.20
N ILE A 287 10.16 -12.89 -12.33
CA ILE A 287 10.47 -13.67 -13.54
C ILE A 287 11.82 -13.26 -14.10
N ASP A 288 12.06 -11.97 -14.29
CA ASP A 288 13.31 -11.43 -14.84
C ASP A 288 14.50 -11.86 -13.96
N THR A 289 14.37 -11.70 -12.65
CA THR A 289 15.39 -12.10 -11.65
C THR A 289 15.67 -13.60 -11.70
N ALA A 290 14.62 -14.44 -11.75
CA ALA A 290 14.78 -15.89 -11.81
C ALA A 290 15.43 -16.35 -13.12
N VAL A 291 15.07 -15.74 -14.24
CA VAL A 291 15.66 -16.01 -15.56
C VAL A 291 17.13 -15.63 -15.58
N ASP A 292 17.49 -14.46 -15.06
CA ASP A 292 18.87 -14.00 -15.00
C ASP A 292 19.71 -14.87 -14.07
N TRP A 293 19.17 -15.28 -12.92
CA TRP A 293 19.83 -16.25 -12.05
C TRP A 293 20.07 -17.59 -12.77
N ALA A 294 19.04 -18.15 -13.43
CA ALA A 294 19.15 -19.42 -14.13
C ALA A 294 20.16 -19.39 -15.30
N ARG A 295 20.32 -18.24 -15.96
CA ARG A 295 21.31 -18.04 -17.03
C ARG A 295 22.74 -18.05 -16.50
N ASN A 296 22.97 -17.44 -15.33
CA ASN A 296 24.31 -17.25 -14.78
C ASN A 296 24.73 -18.34 -13.80
N ARG A 297 23.79 -19.13 -13.27
CA ARG A 297 24.08 -20.19 -12.31
C ARG A 297 24.76 -21.38 -12.99
N VAL A 298 26.04 -21.59 -12.68
CA VAL A 298 26.83 -22.77 -13.07
C VAL A 298 26.63 -23.87 -12.03
N VAL A 299 26.20 -25.04 -12.47
CA VAL A 299 26.10 -26.25 -11.65
C VAL A 299 26.63 -27.42 -12.46
N PHE A 300 27.55 -28.20 -11.89
CA PHE A 300 28.22 -29.31 -12.59
C PHE A 300 29.01 -28.85 -13.83
N TRP A 301 29.73 -27.73 -13.73
CA TRP A 301 30.58 -27.17 -14.79
C TRP A 301 29.85 -26.67 -16.04
N GLU A 302 28.53 -26.67 -16.04
CA GLU A 302 27.69 -26.10 -17.10
C GLU A 302 26.67 -25.09 -16.53
N THR A 303 26.23 -24.15 -17.35
CA THR A 303 25.14 -23.23 -16.98
C THR A 303 23.81 -23.98 -16.94
N THR A 304 22.93 -23.67 -15.97
CA THR A 304 21.64 -24.37 -15.77
C THR A 304 20.75 -24.42 -17.02
N ARG A 305 20.85 -23.44 -17.92
CA ARG A 305 20.18 -23.42 -19.23
C ARG A 305 20.51 -24.62 -20.14
N SER A 306 21.69 -25.22 -20.03
CA SER A 306 22.10 -26.35 -20.89
C SER A 306 21.37 -27.65 -20.56
N LYS A 307 20.64 -27.71 -19.44
CA LYS A 307 19.97 -28.93 -18.98
C LYS A 307 18.53 -29.02 -19.52
N PRO A 308 18.20 -30.07 -20.28
CA PRO A 308 16.88 -30.22 -20.93
C PRO A 308 15.71 -30.57 -19.98
N SER A 309 15.88 -30.50 -18.66
CA SER A 309 14.93 -31.03 -17.67
C SER A 309 14.11 -29.97 -16.90
N ASN A 310 13.95 -28.74 -17.43
CA ASN A 310 13.03 -27.76 -16.81
C ASN A 310 11.53 -28.05 -17.08
N SER A 311 11.22 -29.23 -17.65
CA SER A 311 9.92 -29.88 -17.46
C SER A 311 9.95 -30.73 -16.18
N VAL A 312 9.20 -30.30 -15.16
CA VAL A 312 8.68 -30.96 -13.93
C VAL A 312 8.98 -32.47 -13.76
N SER A 313 10.24 -32.90 -13.83
CA SER A 313 10.64 -34.31 -13.71
C SER A 313 11.88 -34.51 -12.84
N ALA A 314 12.64 -33.45 -12.54
CA ALA A 314 13.79 -33.51 -11.64
C ALA A 314 13.41 -33.85 -10.17
N SER A 315 12.16 -33.65 -9.78
CA SER A 315 11.67 -33.99 -8.44
C SER A 315 11.54 -35.51 -8.18
N ARG A 316 11.66 -36.37 -9.22
CA ARG A 316 11.59 -37.83 -9.05
C ARG A 316 12.94 -38.50 -8.78
N THR A 317 14.07 -37.83 -9.00
CA THR A 317 15.39 -38.46 -8.92
C THR A 317 16.04 -38.34 -7.54
N LEU A 318 15.60 -37.39 -6.70
CA LEU A 318 16.11 -37.23 -5.32
C LEU A 318 15.65 -38.31 -4.33
N TYR A 319 14.63 -39.12 -4.67
CA TYR A 319 14.20 -40.25 -3.84
C TYR A 319 14.86 -41.60 -4.18
N ARG A 320 15.75 -41.67 -5.19
CA ARG A 320 16.40 -42.93 -5.59
C ARG A 320 17.88 -43.03 -5.23
N SER A 321 18.53 -41.96 -4.79
CA SER A 321 19.95 -42.00 -4.40
C SER A 321 20.21 -42.38 -2.94
N GLY A 322 19.18 -42.82 -2.20
CA GLY A 322 19.30 -43.26 -0.80
C GLY A 322 19.46 -44.77 -0.59
N ASN A 323 19.48 -45.59 -1.65
CA ASN A 323 19.40 -47.05 -1.52
C ASN A 323 20.63 -47.85 -2.02
N ASP A 324 21.72 -47.19 -2.44
CA ASP A 324 22.90 -47.86 -3.01
C ASP A 324 24.21 -47.61 -2.26
N GLN A 325 24.15 -47.26 -0.97
CA GLN A 325 25.31 -47.32 -0.08
C GLN A 325 25.04 -48.38 0.99
N GLY A 326 25.54 -49.60 0.72
CA GLY A 326 25.61 -50.66 1.71
C GLY A 326 26.38 -50.20 2.93
N ILE A 327 25.67 -50.06 4.04
CA ILE A 327 26.25 -50.04 5.38
C ILE A 327 25.77 -51.31 6.04
N ASP A 328 26.71 -52.24 6.18
CA ASP A 328 26.58 -53.49 6.91
C ASP A 328 26.32 -53.15 8.39
N MET A 329 25.15 -53.51 8.91
CA MET A 329 24.82 -53.44 10.34
C MET A 329 24.34 -54.81 10.81
N GLU A 330 25.27 -55.75 10.91
CA GLU A 330 25.21 -56.83 11.90
C GLU A 330 26.14 -56.50 13.08
N ASN A 331 25.65 -56.81 14.28
CA ASN A 331 26.24 -56.66 15.61
C ASN A 331 26.20 -55.27 16.28
N SER A 332 25.19 -55.08 17.14
CA SER A 332 25.41 -54.85 18.58
C SER A 332 24.10 -54.46 19.28
N MET A 333 23.27 -55.45 19.62
CA MET A 333 22.48 -55.39 20.85
C MET A 333 23.35 -55.90 22.00
N ALA A 334 23.71 -55.05 22.96
CA ALA A 334 23.91 -55.40 24.38
C ALA A 334 24.40 -54.18 25.19
N THR A 335 23.73 -53.91 26.31
CA THR A 335 24.14 -53.09 27.48
C THR A 335 24.45 -51.61 27.21
N ARG A 336 23.80 -50.63 27.86
CA ARG A 336 23.25 -50.49 29.21
C ARG A 336 22.18 -49.40 29.20
#